data_AF-A0A2V8L6W2-F1
#
_entry.id   AF-A0A2V8L6W2-F1
#
_cell.length_a   1.000
_cell.length_b   1.000
_cell.length_c   1.000
_cell.angle_alpha   90.00
_cell.angle_beta   90.00
_cell.angle_gamma   90.00
#
_symmetry.space_group_name_H-M   'P 1'
#
loop_
_entity.id
_entity.type
_entity.pdbx_description
1 polymer ?
#
loop_
_entity_poly.entity_id
_entity_poly.type
_entity_poly.pdbx_seq_one_letter_code
_entity_poly.pdbx_strand_id
1 'polypeptide(L)'
;MSAQAVRAQEAPKNETPPPQTSTKDDDIEQLRKMVREQSAEVGRLKAEVAKLEKYRQIDYLRAQLLKEEQRAEALQRELSDIAAKETSLQKRLDEIEPQLRPDRIEQSLAGVGSTRPEENRDAVRNQLSNEKRKIQAQLDQFRQNRMRLQASLSTAEASIANLRQRLSEAVR
;
A
#
# COMPACT_ATOMS: atom_id res chain seq x y z
N MET A 1 80.04 79.53 9.29
CA MET A 1 79.41 78.28 9.74
C MET A 1 78.35 77.88 8.74
N SER A 2 78.14 76.66 8.29
CA SER A 2 78.86 75.39 8.23
C SER A 2 77.85 74.43 7.57
N ALA A 3 78.26 73.75 6.48
CA ALA A 3 77.70 72.48 5.97
C ALA A 3 76.19 72.46 5.54
N GLN A 4 75.70 71.68 4.57
CA GLN A 4 76.23 70.56 3.80
C GLN A 4 75.33 70.27 2.58
N ALA A 5 75.91 69.53 1.64
CA ALA A 5 75.43 68.89 0.41
C ALA A 5 74.02 68.23 0.45
N VAL A 6 73.36 67.87 -0.67
CA VAL A 6 73.62 66.71 -1.58
C VAL A 6 72.58 66.80 -2.73
N ARG A 7 72.98 66.91 -4.01
CA ARG A 7 73.17 65.87 -5.05
C ARG A 7 71.87 65.18 -5.56
N ALA A 8 71.62 65.43 -6.86
CA ALA A 8 70.96 64.66 -7.92
C ALA A 8 70.09 63.44 -7.59
N GLN A 9 68.92 63.35 -8.25
CA GLN A 9 68.47 62.10 -8.87
C GLN A 9 67.42 62.34 -9.95
N GLU A 10 67.61 61.61 -11.05
CA GLU A 10 66.77 61.49 -12.23
C GLU A 10 65.40 60.86 -11.92
N ALA A 11 64.46 61.07 -12.84
CA ALA A 11 63.09 60.56 -12.82
C ALA A 11 63.00 59.03 -12.65
N PRO A 12 61.81 58.56 -12.23
CA PRO A 12 61.16 57.54 -13.06
C PRO A 12 59.76 57.96 -13.48
N LYS A 13 59.49 57.71 -14.76
CA LYS A 13 58.15 57.52 -15.31
C LYS A 13 57.43 56.50 -14.43
N ASN A 14 56.29 56.88 -13.86
CA ASN A 14 55.32 55.88 -13.41
C ASN A 14 54.03 56.13 -14.17
N GLU A 15 53.77 55.17 -15.05
CA GLU A 15 52.65 55.07 -15.95
C GLU A 15 51.36 55.11 -15.13
N THR A 16 50.47 56.03 -15.50
CA THR A 16 49.05 55.89 -15.22
C THR A 16 48.62 54.53 -15.75
N PRO A 17 48.06 53.61 -14.95
CA PRO A 17 47.31 52.49 -15.51
C PRO A 17 46.20 53.12 -16.35
N PRO A 18 46.04 52.79 -17.65
CA PRO A 18 44.90 53.26 -18.39
C PRO A 18 43.64 52.79 -17.64
N PRO A 19 42.65 53.68 -17.41
CA PRO A 19 41.39 53.28 -16.83
C PRO A 19 40.79 52.21 -17.75
N GLN A 20 40.46 51.06 -17.17
CA GLN A 20 39.64 50.05 -17.81
C GLN A 20 38.29 50.69 -18.12
N THR A 21 38.15 51.28 -19.31
CA THR A 21 36.85 51.65 -19.86
C THR A 21 36.34 50.42 -20.59
N SER A 22 35.75 49.46 -19.86
CA SER A 22 34.72 48.64 -20.48
C SER A 22 33.65 49.61 -20.96
N THR A 23 33.35 49.57 -22.26
CA THR A 23 32.32 50.46 -22.80
C THR A 23 30.96 49.96 -22.31
N LYS A 24 30.01 50.86 -22.07
CA LYS A 24 28.65 50.47 -21.62
C LYS A 24 27.99 49.42 -22.55
N ASP A 25 28.41 49.39 -23.80
CA ASP A 25 27.96 48.39 -24.79
C ASP A 25 28.49 46.98 -24.47
N ASP A 26 29.72 46.83 -23.97
CA ASP A 26 30.27 45.54 -23.53
C ASP A 26 29.49 44.95 -22.35
N ASP A 27 29.09 45.81 -21.40
CA ASP A 27 28.28 45.40 -20.25
C ASP A 27 26.87 44.96 -20.69
N ILE A 28 26.27 45.65 -21.68
CA ILE A 28 24.97 45.28 -22.26
C ILE A 28 25.07 43.93 -22.97
N GLU A 29 26.16 43.66 -23.69
CA GLU A 29 26.39 42.37 -24.34
C GLU A 29 26.60 41.23 -23.34
N GLN A 30 27.34 41.48 -22.26
CA GLN A 30 27.52 40.52 -21.15
C GLN A 30 26.20 40.21 -20.45
N LEU A 31 25.39 41.22 -20.15
CA LEU A 31 24.05 41.03 -19.58
C LEU A 31 23.14 40.23 -20.53
N ARG A 32 23.16 40.52 -21.83
CA ARG A 32 22.41 39.74 -22.84
C ARG A 32 22.88 38.29 -22.92
N LYS A 33 24.18 38.03 -22.72
CA LYS A 33 24.73 36.67 -22.66
C LYS A 33 24.25 35.94 -21.41
N MET A 34 24.34 36.57 -20.24
CA MET A 34 23.84 36.02 -18.97
C MET A 34 22.34 35.71 -19.01
N VAL A 35 21.53 36.63 -19.55
CA VAL A 35 20.07 36.42 -19.69
C VAL A 35 19.77 35.21 -20.59
N ARG A 36 20.55 35.01 -21.66
CA ARG A 36 20.42 33.83 -22.53
C ARG A 36 20.80 32.53 -21.80
N GLU A 37 21.90 32.54 -21.06
CA GLU A 37 22.36 31.39 -20.25
C GLU A 37 21.35 31.02 -19.17
N GLN A 38 20.88 32.00 -18.39
CA GLN A 38 19.86 31.81 -17.36
C GLN A 38 18.53 31.33 -17.97
N SER A 39 18.14 31.83 -19.15
CA SER A 39 16.94 31.36 -19.85
C SER A 39 17.05 29.89 -20.28
N ALA A 40 18.24 29.46 -20.72
CA ALA A 40 18.50 28.07 -21.06
C ALA A 40 18.47 27.16 -19.81
N GLU A 41 19.03 27.64 -18.69
CA GLU A 41 19.01 26.92 -17.41
C GLU A 41 17.58 26.78 -16.87
N VAL A 42 16.76 27.83 -16.91
CA VAL A 42 15.33 27.75 -16.57
C VAL A 42 14.60 26.74 -17.46
N GLY A 43 14.92 26.69 -18.76
CA GLY A 43 14.37 25.69 -19.67
C GLY A 43 14.74 24.26 -19.25
N ARG A 44 16.02 24.03 -18.90
CA ARG A 44 16.50 22.74 -18.41
C ARG A 44 15.87 22.33 -17.09
N LEU A 45 15.77 23.25 -16.13
CA LEU A 45 15.15 23.00 -14.84
C LEU A 45 13.67 22.68 -14.98
N LYS A 46 12.94 23.36 -15.86
CA LYS A 46 11.55 23.02 -16.17
C LYS A 46 11.39 21.61 -16.72
N ALA A 47 12.28 21.20 -17.63
CA ALA A 47 12.28 19.84 -18.17
C ALA A 47 12.59 18.78 -17.09
N GLU A 48 13.55 19.07 -16.21
CA GLU A 48 13.91 18.16 -15.10
C GLU A 48 12.78 18.05 -14.08
N VAL A 49 12.12 19.16 -13.73
CA VAL A 49 10.95 19.16 -12.85
C VAL A 49 9.82 18.31 -13.44
N ALA A 50 9.49 18.49 -14.72
CA ALA A 50 8.47 17.68 -15.39
C ALA A 50 8.80 16.18 -15.37
N LYS A 51 10.08 15.83 -15.53
CA LYS A 51 10.57 14.44 -15.45
C LYS A 51 10.43 13.87 -14.04
N LEU A 52 10.84 14.63 -13.01
CA LEU A 52 10.75 14.23 -11.61
C LEU A 52 9.29 14.07 -11.16
N GLU A 53 8.40 14.95 -11.62
CA GLU A 53 6.96 14.83 -11.38
C GLU A 53 6.39 13.54 -11.99
N LYS A 54 6.78 13.19 -13.22
CA LYS A 54 6.40 11.91 -13.86
C LYS A 54 6.86 10.71 -13.03
N TYR A 55 8.11 10.70 -12.56
CA TYR A 55 8.61 9.62 -11.70
C TYR A 55 7.87 9.53 -10.37
N ARG A 56 7.65 10.66 -9.70
CA ARG A 56 6.87 10.71 -8.44
C ARG A 56 5.46 10.15 -8.64
N GLN A 57 4.81 10.47 -9.76
CA GLN A 57 3.49 9.93 -10.09
C GLN A 57 3.51 8.42 -10.29
N ILE A 58 4.51 7.89 -11.01
CA ILE A 58 4.69 6.45 -11.21
C ILE A 58 4.92 5.73 -9.87
N ASP A 59 5.79 6.26 -9.02
CA ASP A 59 6.09 5.66 -7.72
C ASP A 59 4.89 5.69 -6.78
N TYR A 60 4.10 6.77 -6.81
CA TYR A 60 2.84 6.85 -6.08
C TYR A 60 1.85 5.77 -6.54
N LEU A 61 1.66 5.61 -7.86
CA LEU A 61 0.77 4.59 -8.41
C LEU A 61 1.22 3.18 -8.05
N ARG A 62 2.54 2.91 -8.07
CA ARG A 62 3.11 1.62 -7.64
C ARG A 62 2.86 1.34 -6.17
N ALA A 63 3.05 2.34 -5.30
CA ALA A 63 2.79 2.19 -3.87
C ALA A 63 1.31 1.89 -3.59
N GLN A 64 0.39 2.58 -4.29
CA GLN A 64 -1.05 2.30 -4.19
C GLN A 64 -1.40 0.90 -4.70
N LEU A 65 -0.81 0.49 -5.83
CA LEU A 65 -1.00 -0.85 -6.38
C LEU A 65 -0.57 -1.93 -5.38
N LEU A 66 0.64 -1.81 -4.82
CA LEU A 66 1.16 -2.75 -3.83
C LEU A 66 0.24 -2.85 -2.61
N LYS A 67 -0.29 -1.71 -2.14
CA LYS A 67 -1.21 -1.68 -1.00
C LYS A 67 -2.52 -2.42 -1.29
N GLU A 68 -3.12 -2.19 -2.45
CA GLU A 68 -4.36 -2.88 -2.82
C GLU A 68 -4.12 -4.37 -3.10
N GLU A 69 -2.96 -4.75 -3.65
CA GLU A 69 -2.56 -6.16 -3.81
C GLU A 69 -2.42 -6.87 -2.46
N GLN A 70 -1.74 -6.24 -1.49
CA GLN A 70 -1.64 -6.77 -0.12
C GLN A 70 -3.01 -6.92 0.54
N ARG A 71 -3.91 -5.95 0.31
CA ARG A 71 -5.29 -6.01 0.80
C ARG A 71 -6.05 -7.18 0.17
N ALA A 72 -5.95 -7.37 -1.14
CA ALA A 72 -6.58 -8.48 -1.84
C ALA A 72 -6.06 -9.83 -1.33
N GLU A 73 -4.74 -9.96 -1.12
CA GLU A 73 -4.14 -11.16 -0.56
C GLU A 73 -4.64 -11.46 0.86
N ALA A 74 -4.74 -10.44 1.73
CA ALA A 74 -5.30 -10.60 3.07
C ALA A 74 -6.76 -11.10 3.03
N LEU A 75 -7.59 -10.52 2.16
CA LEU A 75 -8.98 -10.94 1.97
C LEU A 75 -9.09 -12.39 1.47
N GLN A 76 -8.21 -12.81 0.56
CA GLN A 76 -8.16 -14.20 0.06
C GLN A 76 -7.76 -15.20 1.16
N ARG A 77 -6.82 -14.82 2.03
CA ARG A 77 -6.44 -15.63 3.19
C ARG A 77 -7.61 -15.79 4.15
N GLU A 78 -8.30 -14.70 4.50
CA GLU A 78 -9.49 -14.74 5.35
C GLU A 78 -10.62 -15.61 4.76
N LEU A 79 -10.84 -15.53 3.45
CA LEU A 79 -11.80 -16.39 2.75
C LEU A 79 -11.43 -17.87 2.85
N SER A 80 -10.15 -18.19 2.71
CA SER A 80 -9.64 -19.57 2.83
C SER A 80 -9.82 -20.11 4.26
N ASP A 81 -9.54 -19.29 5.27
CA ASP A 81 -9.74 -19.64 6.68
C ASP A 81 -11.23 -19.88 7.01
N ILE A 82 -12.12 -19.06 6.46
CA ILE A 82 -13.57 -19.26 6.61
C ILE A 82 -13.99 -20.56 5.93
N ALA A 83 -13.53 -20.84 4.70
CA ALA A 83 -13.86 -22.07 3.99
C ALA A 83 -13.39 -23.33 4.77
N ALA A 84 -12.21 -23.28 5.39
CA ALA A 84 -11.71 -24.36 6.24
C ALA A 84 -12.61 -24.57 7.48
N LYS A 85 -13.01 -23.48 8.15
CA LYS A 85 -13.92 -23.52 9.30
C LYS A 85 -15.32 -24.03 8.91
N GLU A 86 -15.86 -23.56 7.79
CA GLU A 86 -17.13 -24.04 7.23
C GLU A 86 -17.08 -25.55 6.97
N THR A 87 -15.99 -26.04 6.37
CA THR A 87 -15.78 -27.47 6.10
C THR A 87 -15.76 -28.29 7.40
N SER A 88 -15.06 -27.81 8.43
CA SER A 88 -15.02 -28.49 9.74
C SER A 88 -16.39 -28.53 10.41
N LEU A 89 -17.15 -27.44 10.36
CA LEU A 89 -18.50 -27.36 10.93
C LEU A 89 -19.50 -28.22 10.16
N GLN A 90 -19.39 -28.25 8.83
CA GLN A 90 -20.23 -29.10 7.99
C GLN A 90 -19.98 -30.59 8.31
N LYS A 91 -18.71 -31.01 8.43
CA LYS A 91 -18.38 -32.37 8.86
C LYS A 91 -19.01 -32.72 10.22
N ARG A 92 -18.93 -31.80 11.18
CA ARG A 92 -19.53 -32.00 12.51
C ARG A 92 -21.06 -32.09 12.42
N LEU A 93 -21.68 -31.30 11.56
CA LEU A 93 -23.11 -31.39 11.30
C LEU A 93 -23.48 -32.77 10.72
N ASP A 94 -22.73 -33.23 9.73
CA ASP A 94 -22.91 -34.53 9.07
C ASP A 94 -22.70 -35.71 10.06
N GLU A 95 -21.88 -35.54 11.11
CA GLU A 95 -21.72 -36.51 12.21
C GLU A 95 -22.91 -36.52 13.17
N ILE A 96 -23.50 -35.35 13.47
CA ILE A 96 -24.59 -35.20 14.44
C ILE A 96 -25.92 -35.69 13.85
N GLU A 97 -26.16 -35.47 12.56
CA GLU A 97 -27.40 -35.91 11.90
C GLU A 97 -27.73 -37.39 12.06
N PRO A 98 -26.82 -38.34 11.83
CA PRO A 98 -27.09 -39.75 12.07
C PRO A 98 -27.22 -40.08 13.57
N GLN A 99 -26.55 -39.33 14.45
CA GLN A 99 -26.62 -39.52 15.93
C GLN A 99 -27.97 -39.10 16.50
N LEU A 100 -28.67 -38.15 15.85
CA LEU A 100 -30.02 -37.72 16.23
C LEU A 100 -31.11 -38.78 15.96
N ARG A 101 -30.80 -39.86 15.25
CA ARG A 101 -31.77 -40.92 14.98
C ARG A 101 -32.11 -41.69 16.26
N PRO A 102 -33.39 -41.99 16.53
CA PRO A 102 -33.82 -42.69 17.74
C PRO A 102 -33.02 -43.98 17.99
N ASP A 103 -32.86 -44.81 16.98
CA ASP A 103 -32.15 -46.09 17.05
C ASP A 103 -30.66 -45.92 17.42
N ARG A 104 -30.04 -44.80 17.03
CA ARG A 104 -28.64 -44.49 17.40
C ARG A 104 -28.52 -43.97 18.82
N ILE A 105 -29.51 -43.21 19.29
CA ILE A 105 -29.59 -42.75 20.68
C ILE A 105 -29.84 -43.94 21.62
N GLU A 106 -30.70 -44.87 21.22
CA GLU A 106 -30.95 -46.10 21.97
C GLU A 106 -29.70 -46.97 22.03
N GLN A 107 -28.99 -47.11 20.90
CA GLN A 107 -27.73 -47.84 20.85
C GLN A 107 -26.64 -47.20 21.71
N SER A 108 -26.56 -45.87 21.80
CA SER A 108 -25.56 -45.18 22.64
C SER A 108 -25.86 -45.28 24.13
N LEU A 109 -27.12 -45.46 24.50
CA LEU A 109 -27.57 -45.66 25.88
C LEU A 109 -27.67 -47.14 26.27
N ALA A 110 -27.51 -48.07 25.33
CA ALA A 110 -27.55 -49.50 25.59
C ALA A 110 -26.43 -49.89 26.58
N GLY A 111 -26.80 -50.59 27.65
CA GLY A 111 -25.85 -50.98 28.71
C GLY A 111 -25.62 -49.94 29.80
N VAL A 112 -26.21 -48.73 29.69
CA VAL A 112 -26.27 -47.78 30.80
C VAL A 112 -27.38 -48.24 31.75
N GLY A 113 -27.00 -48.78 32.91
CA GLY A 113 -27.92 -49.24 33.97
C GLY A 113 -28.65 -48.11 34.68
N SER A 114 -29.38 -47.28 33.93
CA SER A 114 -30.18 -46.17 34.44
C SER A 114 -31.56 -46.63 34.86
N THR A 115 -32.06 -46.06 35.96
CA THR A 115 -33.46 -46.22 36.40
C THR A 115 -34.43 -45.36 35.58
N ARG A 116 -33.93 -44.47 34.72
CA ARG A 116 -34.71 -43.53 33.89
C ARG A 116 -34.15 -43.42 32.46
N PRO A 117 -34.37 -44.44 31.61
CA PRO A 117 -33.86 -44.45 30.23
C PRO A 117 -34.49 -43.36 29.35
N GLU A 118 -35.76 -42.98 29.59
CA GLU A 118 -36.44 -41.92 28.82
C GLU A 118 -35.82 -40.54 29.05
N GLU A 119 -35.58 -40.16 30.31
CA GLU A 119 -34.96 -38.88 30.64
C GLU A 119 -33.56 -38.76 30.01
N ASN A 120 -32.82 -39.88 29.98
CA ASN A 120 -31.51 -39.94 29.33
C ASN A 120 -31.60 -39.79 27.80
N ARG A 121 -32.59 -40.43 27.15
CA ARG A 121 -32.84 -40.25 25.71
C ARG A 121 -33.15 -38.80 25.37
N ASP A 122 -34.05 -38.19 26.13
CA ASP A 122 -34.45 -36.80 25.92
C ASP A 122 -33.28 -35.83 26.16
N ALA A 123 -32.46 -36.07 27.18
CA ALA A 123 -31.26 -35.28 27.42
C ALA A 123 -30.27 -35.34 26.24
N VAL A 124 -29.95 -36.53 25.73
CA VAL A 124 -29.05 -36.72 24.57
C VAL A 124 -29.66 -36.07 23.32
N ARG A 125 -30.95 -36.27 23.07
CA ARG A 125 -31.65 -35.66 21.93
C ARG A 125 -31.61 -34.14 21.98
N ASN A 126 -31.87 -33.56 23.15
CA ASN A 126 -31.84 -32.11 23.36
C ASN A 126 -30.42 -31.57 23.18
N GLN A 127 -29.40 -32.25 23.71
CA GLN A 127 -28.00 -31.89 23.53
C GLN A 127 -27.61 -31.85 22.05
N LEU A 128 -27.85 -32.93 21.32
CA LEU A 128 -27.51 -33.02 19.89
C LEU A 128 -28.32 -32.01 19.05
N SER A 129 -29.58 -31.77 19.39
CA SER A 129 -30.42 -30.77 18.72
C SER A 129 -29.91 -29.35 18.94
N ASN A 130 -29.48 -29.03 20.16
CA ASN A 130 -28.90 -27.73 20.49
C ASN A 130 -27.55 -27.53 19.79
N GLU A 131 -26.71 -28.56 19.74
CA GLU A 131 -25.43 -28.54 19.02
C GLU A 131 -25.66 -28.31 17.52
N LYS A 132 -26.58 -29.06 16.90
CA LYS A 132 -26.99 -28.86 15.49
C LYS A 132 -27.43 -27.42 15.23
N ARG A 133 -28.32 -26.85 16.06
CA ARG A 133 -28.79 -25.46 15.91
C ARG A 133 -27.64 -24.46 16.01
N LYS A 134 -26.72 -24.65 16.96
CA LYS A 134 -25.54 -23.79 17.14
C LYS A 134 -24.63 -23.83 15.91
N ILE A 135 -24.35 -25.02 15.39
CA ILE A 135 -23.51 -25.19 14.19
C ILE A 135 -24.16 -24.55 12.97
N GLN A 136 -25.47 -24.73 12.79
CA GLN A 136 -26.21 -24.09 11.70
C GLN A 136 -26.13 -22.56 11.76
N ALA A 137 -26.33 -21.97 12.96
CA ALA A 137 -26.19 -20.53 13.15
C ALA A 137 -24.77 -20.02 12.82
N GLN A 138 -23.73 -20.78 13.20
CA GLN A 138 -22.35 -20.45 12.86
C GLN A 138 -22.08 -20.54 11.35
N LEU A 139 -22.60 -21.57 10.67
CA LEU A 139 -22.49 -21.71 9.22
C LEU A 139 -23.19 -20.56 8.49
N ASP A 140 -24.36 -20.12 8.95
CA ASP A 140 -25.06 -18.99 8.34
C ASP A 140 -24.31 -17.67 8.55
N GLN A 141 -23.69 -17.47 9.71
CA GLN A 141 -22.81 -16.33 9.96
C GLN A 141 -21.59 -16.36 9.02
N PHE A 142 -20.96 -17.52 8.83
CA PHE A 142 -19.82 -17.66 7.91
C PHE A 142 -20.22 -17.39 6.46
N ARG A 143 -21.38 -17.87 6.00
CA ARG A 143 -21.92 -17.56 4.67
C ARG A 143 -22.10 -16.06 4.46
N GLN A 144 -22.67 -15.35 5.43
CA GLN A 144 -22.81 -13.89 5.37
C GLN A 144 -21.47 -13.16 5.35
N ASN A 145 -20.50 -13.63 6.14
CA ASN A 145 -19.15 -13.06 6.14
C ASN A 145 -18.43 -13.30 4.82
N ARG A 146 -18.55 -14.51 4.25
CA ARG A 146 -17.99 -14.89 2.96
C ARG A 146 -18.51 -14.00 1.84
N MET A 147 -19.82 -13.76 1.77
CA MET A 147 -20.41 -12.84 0.79
C MET A 147 -19.85 -11.42 0.91
N ARG A 148 -19.70 -10.90 2.14
CA ARG A 148 -19.13 -9.57 2.38
C ARG A 148 -17.66 -9.49 1.96
N LEU A 149 -16.85 -10.50 2.29
CA LEU A 149 -15.44 -10.56 1.92
C LEU A 149 -15.26 -10.71 0.41
N GLN A 150 -16.08 -11.52 -0.26
CA GLN A 150 -16.07 -11.65 -1.72
C GLN A 150 -16.38 -10.32 -2.42
N ALA A 151 -17.35 -9.56 -1.92
CA ALA A 151 -17.65 -8.22 -2.45
C ALA A 151 -16.48 -7.24 -2.23
N SER A 152 -15.83 -7.28 -1.06
CA SER A 152 -14.64 -6.46 -0.79
C SER A 152 -13.46 -6.87 -1.67
N LEU A 153 -13.27 -8.17 -1.91
CA LEU A 153 -12.21 -8.68 -2.80
C LEU A 153 -12.43 -8.22 -4.24
N SER A 154 -13.65 -8.36 -4.76
CA SER A 154 -14.00 -7.88 -6.10
C SER A 154 -13.75 -6.36 -6.25
N THR A 155 -14.03 -5.59 -5.20
CA THR A 155 -13.73 -4.14 -5.19
C THR A 155 -12.22 -3.86 -5.22
N ALA A 156 -11.43 -4.61 -4.44
CA ALA A 156 -9.98 -4.48 -4.43
C ALA A 156 -9.38 -4.89 -5.79
N GLU A 157 -9.84 -5.98 -6.39
CA GLU A 157 -9.42 -6.45 -7.72
C GLU A 157 -9.72 -5.43 -8.82
N ALA A 158 -10.91 -4.80 -8.79
CA ALA A 158 -11.24 -3.71 -9.70
C ALA A 158 -10.31 -2.49 -9.53
N SER A 159 -9.97 -2.13 -8.29
CA SER A 159 -9.01 -1.07 -7.99
C SER A 159 -7.62 -1.40 -8.54
N ILE A 160 -7.14 -2.63 -8.33
CA ILE A 160 -5.86 -3.13 -8.86
C ILE A 160 -5.84 -3.04 -10.39
N ALA A 161 -6.90 -3.49 -11.07
CA ALA A 161 -7.00 -3.42 -12.52
C ALA A 161 -6.90 -1.96 -13.04
N ASN A 162 -7.64 -1.05 -12.41
CA ASN A 162 -7.59 0.38 -12.74
C ASN A 162 -6.21 1.00 -12.49
N LEU A 163 -5.55 0.66 -11.38
CA LEU A 163 -4.21 1.14 -11.04
C LEU A 163 -3.15 0.62 -12.03
N ARG A 164 -3.25 -0.65 -12.44
CA ARG A 164 -2.37 -1.24 -13.47
C ARG A 164 -2.55 -0.54 -14.80
N GLN A 165 -3.78 -0.24 -15.21
CA GLN A 165 -4.04 0.53 -16.43
C GLN A 165 -3.39 1.91 -16.36
N ARG A 166 -3.64 2.68 -15.29
CA ARG A 166 -3.05 4.01 -15.09
C ARG A 166 -1.52 3.98 -15.06
N LEU A 167 -0.93 2.97 -14.42
CA LEU A 167 0.50 2.80 -14.39
C LEU A 167 1.06 2.54 -15.80
N SER A 168 0.38 1.72 -16.61
CA SER A 168 0.78 1.45 -17.99
C SER A 168 0.71 2.70 -18.87
N GLU A 169 -0.30 3.56 -18.66
CA GLU A 169 -0.46 4.83 -19.35
C GLU A 169 0.61 5.84 -18.90
N ALA A 170 0.94 5.89 -17.60
CA ALA A 170 1.95 6.80 -17.06
C ALA A 170 3.40 6.41 -17.42
N VAL A 171 3.65 5.12 -17.67
CA VAL A 171 4.97 4.62 -18.08
C VAL A 171 5.22 4.80 -19.57
N ARG A 172 4.17 4.82 -20.40
CA ARG A 172 4.25 5.19 -21.83
C ARG A 172 4.72 6.63 -22.00
#